data_AF-A0A661Z0L4-F1
#
_entry.id   AF-A0A661Z0L4-F1
#
_cell.length_a   1.000
_cell.length_b   1.000
_cell.length_c   1.000
_cell.angle_alpha   90.00
_cell.angle_beta   90.00
_cell.angle_gamma   90.00
#
_symmetry.space_group_name_H-M   'P 1'
#
loop_
_entity.id
_entity.type
_entity.pdbx_description
1 polymer ?
#
loop_
_entity_poly.entity_id
_entity_poly.type
_entity_poly.pdbx_seq_one_letter_code
_entity_poly.pdbx_strand_id
1 'polypeptide(L)'
;MERVERIIYSIKEKAVKINIEDNVYGSIAEIGGGQEVARTFFQAGGASETVAKSISAYDKTFSDYYYNNNEAGRYVSQDRLVKMLDKEYQDLQNVLSDRFDDKTSFFAFADTVETLNYKKTNNPHGWMGVRFQGSDRENPNEVKIHFRLLEKDTNLQQYTLGTVGVNLIFACFHHIDSPNFFLQSLMDNLDSYRIEIDMVSMKGPDLDYVDNRLLGVQMVKNGMTNVVMFDKDGNITRPADMVYKKNVIAIRGSFRPITYVGFDMIKTAIRTFKKEGSYDKKDTLVFCEITMRNLMSSGEFDDRDFLARVDILNGMNQNVMVSNYRYYYKLTEYFNQFTIKKLRMVVGVPTLKNLVQKKYYEDLKGGIMEAFGILFAENVKLYIYPLIDNKRLQTGKLLNVDEDMFYLYQHLINNDKIVDLENVNRRWQGIFAREVLLMIQNNEEGWEEKMPKLISKQIKKYKLFGYSDSN
;
A
#
# COMPACT_ATOMS: atom_id res chain seq x y z
N MET A 1 0.88 27.61 -6.77
CA MET A 1 2.14 27.00 -7.24
C MET A 1 2.01 26.75 -8.72
N GLU A 2 2.81 27.41 -9.54
CA GLU A 2 2.99 27.04 -10.95
C GLU A 2 3.34 25.55 -11.00
N ARG A 3 2.61 24.78 -11.80
CA ARG A 3 3.04 23.41 -12.14
C ARG A 3 4.31 23.58 -12.96
N VAL A 4 5.46 23.43 -12.33
CA VAL A 4 6.72 23.23 -13.06
C VAL A 4 6.48 22.01 -13.94
N GLU A 5 6.42 22.22 -15.25
CA GLU A 5 6.28 21.12 -16.20
C GLU A 5 7.48 20.21 -16.04
N ARG A 6 7.22 18.97 -15.59
CA ARG A 6 8.25 17.96 -15.47
C ARG A 6 8.69 17.55 -16.87
N ILE A 7 9.97 17.75 -17.18
CA ILE A 7 10.58 17.22 -18.40
C ILE A 7 10.59 15.69 -18.29
N ILE A 8 9.90 15.02 -19.21
CA ILE A 8 9.89 13.56 -19.31
C ILE A 8 10.90 13.15 -20.37
N TYR A 9 12.05 12.64 -19.94
CA TYR A 9 13.03 12.04 -20.84
C TYR A 9 12.53 10.70 -21.38
N SER A 10 12.83 10.41 -22.64
CA SER A 10 12.70 9.05 -23.16
C SER A 10 13.63 8.10 -22.42
N ILE A 11 13.30 6.80 -22.46
CA ILE A 11 14.10 5.78 -21.77
C ILE A 11 15.53 5.72 -22.31
N LYS A 12 15.71 5.94 -23.61
CA LYS A 12 17.04 6.02 -24.21
C LYS A 12 17.83 7.22 -23.67
N GLU A 13 17.21 8.40 -23.55
CA GLU A 13 17.87 9.59 -23.00
C GLU A 13 18.27 9.39 -21.53
N LYS A 14 17.40 8.79 -20.71
CA LYS A 14 17.73 8.44 -19.32
C LYS A 14 18.95 7.51 -19.25
N ALA A 15 18.98 6.46 -20.08
CA ALA A 15 20.09 5.53 -20.13
C ALA A 15 21.39 6.19 -20.64
N VAL A 16 21.32 7.07 -21.64
CA VAL A 16 22.49 7.84 -22.14
C VAL A 16 23.06 8.75 -21.06
N LYS A 17 22.21 9.47 -20.33
CA LYS A 17 22.65 10.35 -19.23
C LYS A 17 23.44 9.57 -18.18
N ILE A 18 22.90 8.45 -17.73
CA ILE A 18 23.59 7.58 -16.78
C ILE A 18 24.89 7.01 -17.36
N ASN A 19 24.88 6.60 -18.63
CA ASN A 19 26.04 6.01 -19.31
C ASN A 19 27.22 6.98 -19.53
N ILE A 20 26.94 8.27 -19.71
CA ILE A 20 27.92 9.23 -20.21
C ILE A 20 28.16 10.37 -19.22
N GLU A 21 27.14 10.83 -18.52
CA GLU A 21 27.17 12.07 -17.75
C GLU A 21 27.43 11.82 -16.25
N ASP A 22 26.89 10.72 -15.69
CA ASP A 22 26.72 10.64 -14.22
C ASP A 22 27.92 10.04 -13.45
N ASN A 23 29.02 9.66 -14.12
CA ASN A 23 30.17 8.96 -13.50
C ASN A 23 29.73 7.81 -12.56
N VAL A 24 28.72 7.07 -13.01
CA VAL A 24 28.11 5.96 -12.29
C VAL A 24 28.64 4.66 -12.87
N TYR A 25 29.02 3.71 -12.01
CA TYR A 25 29.53 2.41 -12.41
C TYR A 25 28.88 1.29 -11.60
N GLY A 26 28.39 0.23 -12.23
CA GLY A 26 27.56 -0.74 -11.52
C GLY A 26 27.38 -2.09 -12.16
N SER A 27 26.64 -2.95 -11.47
CA SER A 27 26.19 -4.23 -11.99
C SER A 27 24.67 -4.31 -12.13
N ILE A 28 24.21 -5.14 -13.08
CA ILE A 28 22.79 -5.37 -13.39
C ILE A 28 22.53 -6.88 -13.35
N ALA A 29 21.78 -7.34 -12.35
CA ALA A 29 21.41 -8.75 -12.18
C ALA A 29 19.91 -8.96 -12.39
N GLU A 30 19.54 -9.71 -13.43
CA GLU A 30 18.13 -9.85 -13.84
C GLU A 30 17.69 -11.32 -13.87
N ILE A 31 16.56 -11.64 -13.23
CA ILE A 31 16.10 -13.03 -13.08
C ILE A 31 14.60 -13.15 -13.40
N GLY A 32 14.28 -14.04 -14.35
CA GLY A 32 12.91 -14.44 -14.69
C GLY A 32 12.16 -13.45 -15.60
N GLY A 33 12.62 -12.21 -15.69
CA GLY A 33 12.02 -11.13 -16.48
C GLY A 33 12.58 -10.93 -17.88
N GLY A 34 13.79 -11.41 -18.19
CA GLY A 34 14.56 -10.93 -19.34
C GLY A 34 15.91 -10.35 -18.89
N GLN A 35 16.66 -9.77 -19.82
CA GLN A 35 17.80 -8.88 -19.54
C GLN A 35 17.52 -7.51 -20.13
N GLU A 36 16.38 -6.92 -19.76
CA GLU A 36 15.78 -5.79 -20.45
C GLU A 36 16.36 -4.45 -20.00
N VAL A 37 16.76 -4.34 -18.73
CA VAL A 37 17.42 -3.16 -18.20
C VAL A 37 18.82 -3.08 -18.78
N ALA A 38 19.61 -4.16 -18.69
CA ALA A 38 20.95 -4.21 -19.28
C ALA A 38 20.91 -3.97 -20.80
N ARG A 39 19.98 -4.61 -21.52
CA ARG A 39 19.79 -4.39 -22.96
C ARG A 39 19.56 -2.92 -23.30
N THR A 40 18.78 -2.22 -22.49
CA THR A 40 18.49 -0.79 -22.72
C THR A 40 19.74 0.07 -22.56
N PHE A 41 20.56 -0.18 -21.54
CA PHE A 41 21.86 0.50 -21.38
C PHE A 41 22.82 0.19 -22.53
N PHE A 42 22.90 -1.06 -22.99
CA PHE A 42 23.75 -1.43 -24.13
C PHE A 42 23.31 -0.76 -25.44
N GLN A 43 22.00 -0.66 -25.69
CA GLN A 43 21.46 -0.03 -26.90
C GLN A 43 21.56 1.51 -26.88
N ALA A 44 21.63 2.12 -25.70
CA ALA A 44 21.82 3.56 -25.54
C ALA A 44 23.21 4.03 -26.00
N GLY A 45 24.22 3.16 -25.88
CA GLY A 45 25.63 3.49 -26.14
C GLY A 45 26.33 4.06 -24.91
N GLY A 46 27.66 3.93 -24.82
CA GLY A 46 28.47 4.37 -23.67
C GLY A 46 28.50 3.41 -22.47
N ALA A 47 27.78 2.28 -22.53
CA ALA A 47 27.63 1.37 -21.41
C ALA A 47 28.93 0.74 -20.87
N SER A 48 30.05 0.75 -21.61
CA SER A 48 31.35 0.29 -21.09
C SER A 48 31.84 1.12 -19.90
N GLU A 49 31.42 2.38 -19.85
CA GLU A 49 31.75 3.35 -18.81
C GLU A 49 30.76 3.33 -17.63
N THR A 50 29.80 2.39 -17.62
CA THR A 50 28.76 2.31 -16.57
C THR A 50 28.41 0.91 -16.14
N VAL A 51 28.30 -0.06 -17.04
CA VAL A 51 27.91 -1.43 -16.72
C VAL A 51 29.17 -2.29 -16.61
N ALA A 52 29.62 -2.51 -15.38
CA ALA A 52 30.74 -3.40 -15.06
C ALA A 52 30.43 -4.86 -15.35
N LYS A 53 29.19 -5.27 -15.04
CA LYS A 53 28.74 -6.66 -15.09
C LYS A 53 27.24 -6.70 -15.34
N SER A 54 26.81 -7.55 -16.28
CA SER A 54 25.40 -7.96 -16.40
C SER A 54 25.31 -9.48 -16.26
N ILE A 55 24.35 -9.96 -15.48
CA ILE A 55 24.14 -11.39 -15.24
C ILE A 55 22.65 -11.73 -15.31
N SER A 56 22.34 -12.91 -15.86
CA SER A 56 21.02 -13.50 -15.75
C SER A 56 21.10 -14.99 -15.47
N ALA A 57 20.42 -15.42 -14.41
CA ALA A 57 20.38 -16.81 -13.97
C ALA A 57 18.96 -17.35 -14.13
N TYR A 58 18.65 -17.90 -15.32
CA TYR A 58 17.35 -18.49 -15.63
C TYR A 58 17.12 -19.84 -14.95
N ASP A 59 18.17 -20.64 -14.83
CA ASP A 59 18.09 -21.91 -14.11
C ASP A 59 18.03 -21.66 -12.60
N LYS A 60 17.07 -22.31 -11.94
CA LYS A 60 16.83 -22.16 -10.51
C LYS A 60 18.03 -22.58 -9.66
N THR A 61 18.71 -23.65 -10.06
CA THR A 61 19.89 -24.17 -9.36
C THR A 61 21.05 -23.21 -9.46
N PHE A 62 21.33 -22.67 -10.66
CA PHE A 62 22.34 -21.62 -10.82
C PHE A 62 21.99 -20.36 -10.04
N SER A 63 20.72 -19.96 -10.07
CA SER A 63 20.25 -18.81 -9.29
C SER A 63 20.53 -19.03 -7.80
N ASP A 64 20.21 -20.20 -7.25
CA ASP A 64 20.42 -20.52 -5.83
C ASP A 64 21.90 -20.63 -5.48
N TYR A 65 22.74 -21.11 -6.40
CA TYR A 65 24.19 -21.10 -6.27
C TYR A 65 24.73 -19.67 -6.11
N TYR A 66 24.27 -18.73 -6.93
CA TYR A 66 24.74 -17.35 -6.88
C TYR A 66 24.18 -16.56 -5.68
N TYR A 67 22.90 -16.75 -5.35
CA TYR A 67 22.17 -15.80 -4.50
C TYR A 67 21.48 -16.42 -3.28
N ASN A 68 21.63 -17.72 -3.04
CA ASN A 68 20.95 -18.36 -1.90
C ASN A 68 21.73 -19.50 -1.27
N ASN A 69 23.06 -19.48 -1.35
CA ASN A 69 23.93 -20.47 -0.72
C ASN A 69 23.56 -21.93 -1.04
N ASN A 70 23.05 -22.20 -2.25
CA ASN A 70 22.54 -23.50 -2.70
C ASN A 70 21.30 -24.03 -1.95
N GLU A 71 20.58 -23.19 -1.21
CA GLU A 71 19.32 -23.56 -0.58
C GLU A 71 18.14 -23.22 -1.52
N ALA A 72 17.17 -24.11 -1.62
CA ALA A 72 15.94 -23.83 -2.37
C ALA A 72 15.07 -22.84 -1.59
N GLY A 73 14.57 -21.79 -2.27
CA GLY A 73 13.76 -20.75 -1.64
C GLY A 73 12.60 -20.26 -2.51
N ARG A 74 11.93 -19.19 -2.04
CA ARG A 74 10.99 -18.45 -2.88
C ARG A 74 11.77 -17.59 -3.86
N TYR A 75 11.71 -17.95 -5.14
CA TYR A 75 12.43 -17.26 -6.21
C TYR A 75 12.02 -15.79 -6.33
N VAL A 76 10.72 -15.50 -6.46
CA VAL A 76 10.21 -14.12 -6.51
C VAL A 76 9.85 -13.63 -5.11
N SER A 77 10.82 -13.01 -4.44
CA SER A 77 10.65 -12.48 -3.09
C SER A 77 11.57 -11.29 -2.80
N GLN A 78 11.18 -10.46 -1.83
CA GLN A 78 12.01 -9.36 -1.35
C GLN A 78 13.35 -9.87 -0.77
N ASP A 79 13.32 -10.99 -0.05
CA ASP A 79 14.52 -11.60 0.52
C ASP A 79 15.53 -11.96 -0.59
N ARG A 80 15.05 -12.56 -1.68
CA ARG A 80 15.88 -12.87 -2.84
C ARG A 80 16.46 -11.61 -3.48
N LEU A 81 15.64 -10.58 -3.68
CA LEU A 81 16.11 -9.29 -4.20
C LEU A 81 17.23 -8.71 -3.32
N VAL A 82 17.05 -8.70 -2.01
CA VAL A 82 18.05 -8.15 -1.07
C VAL A 82 19.36 -8.94 -1.16
N LYS A 83 19.32 -10.28 -1.19
CA LYS A 83 20.52 -11.10 -1.35
C LYS A 83 21.25 -10.86 -2.68
N MET A 84 20.51 -10.58 -3.75
CA MET A 84 21.09 -10.19 -5.03
C MET A 84 21.81 -8.83 -4.91
N LEU A 85 21.16 -7.81 -4.35
CA LEU A 85 21.77 -6.49 -4.11
C LEU A 85 23.00 -6.58 -3.18
N ASP A 86 22.84 -7.26 -2.04
CA ASP A 86 23.82 -8.11 -1.35
C ASP A 86 25.11 -8.35 -2.11
N LYS A 87 25.03 -9.47 -2.83
CA LYS A 87 26.13 -10.11 -3.51
C LYS A 87 26.73 -9.20 -4.58
N GLU A 88 25.88 -8.58 -5.38
CA GLU A 88 26.27 -7.79 -6.54
C GLU A 88 27.03 -6.52 -6.15
N TYR A 89 26.58 -5.82 -5.11
CA TYR A 89 27.26 -4.62 -4.63
C TYR A 89 28.61 -4.95 -3.96
N GLN A 90 28.65 -6.02 -3.15
CA GLN A 90 29.90 -6.46 -2.51
C GLN A 90 30.93 -6.92 -3.53
N ASP A 91 30.53 -7.72 -4.53
CA ASP A 91 31.44 -8.18 -5.58
C ASP A 91 32.02 -7.00 -6.36
N LEU A 92 31.19 -6.00 -6.63
CA LEU A 92 31.63 -4.80 -7.33
C LEU A 92 32.64 -3.99 -6.52
N GLN A 93 32.39 -3.77 -5.23
CA GLN A 93 33.32 -3.12 -4.31
C GLN A 93 34.65 -3.90 -4.22
N ASN A 94 34.60 -5.23 -4.08
CA ASN A 94 35.80 -6.07 -3.96
C ASN A 94 36.69 -6.05 -5.20
N VAL A 95 36.12 -5.89 -6.40
CA VAL A 95 36.87 -5.96 -7.66
C VAL A 95 37.36 -4.58 -8.10
N LEU A 96 36.63 -3.52 -7.77
CA LEU A 96 36.82 -2.19 -8.38
C LEU A 96 37.18 -1.06 -7.42
N SER A 97 37.09 -1.26 -6.11
CA SER A 97 37.40 -0.20 -5.12
C SER A 97 38.79 0.40 -5.29
N ASP A 98 39.79 -0.40 -5.65
CA ASP A 98 41.17 0.08 -5.87
C ASP A 98 41.37 0.79 -7.22
N ARG A 99 40.43 0.67 -8.17
CA ARG A 99 40.58 1.15 -9.55
C ARG A 99 39.99 2.52 -9.79
N PHE A 100 38.96 2.91 -9.04
CA PHE A 100 38.22 4.14 -9.28
C PHE A 100 38.51 5.19 -8.21
N ASP A 101 38.48 6.47 -8.62
CA ASP A 101 38.67 7.58 -7.70
C ASP A 101 37.41 7.86 -6.88
N ASP A 102 37.51 8.80 -5.95
CA ASP A 102 36.39 9.21 -5.10
C ASP A 102 35.23 9.87 -5.87
N LYS A 103 35.33 10.06 -7.20
CA LYS A 103 34.27 10.67 -7.99
C LYS A 103 33.29 9.66 -8.57
N THR A 104 33.68 8.39 -8.70
CA THR A 104 32.78 7.35 -9.23
C THR A 104 31.81 6.88 -8.16
N SER A 105 30.52 6.85 -8.54
CA SER A 105 29.44 6.34 -7.68
C SER A 105 29.05 4.93 -8.09
N PHE A 106 29.12 4.00 -7.15
CA PHE A 106 28.84 2.60 -7.42
C PHE A 106 27.36 2.24 -7.27
N PHE A 107 26.84 1.34 -8.11
CA PHE A 107 25.52 0.74 -7.91
C PHE A 107 25.43 -0.75 -8.21
N ALA A 108 24.44 -1.39 -7.61
CA ALA A 108 23.96 -2.71 -7.99
C ALA A 108 22.46 -2.63 -8.22
N PHE A 109 22.02 -2.95 -9.43
CA PHE A 109 20.62 -3.18 -9.74
C PHE A 109 20.34 -4.68 -9.70
N ALA A 110 19.20 -5.04 -9.13
CA ALA A 110 18.71 -6.41 -9.17
C ALA A 110 17.20 -6.45 -9.45
N ASP A 111 16.76 -7.49 -10.14
CA ASP A 111 15.36 -7.87 -10.21
C ASP A 111 15.13 -9.37 -10.05
N THR A 112 13.95 -9.70 -9.56
CA THR A 112 13.42 -11.07 -9.59
C THR A 112 11.95 -11.02 -9.95
N VAL A 113 11.59 -11.64 -11.07
CA VAL A 113 10.28 -11.44 -11.70
C VAL A 113 9.67 -12.77 -12.14
N GLU A 114 8.36 -12.89 -11.97
CA GLU A 114 7.54 -13.91 -12.62
C GLU A 114 6.69 -13.24 -13.71
N THR A 115 7.00 -13.51 -14.98
CA THR A 115 6.23 -13.05 -16.14
C THR A 115 5.07 -14.00 -16.45
N LEU A 116 4.21 -13.64 -17.41
CA LEU A 116 3.14 -14.52 -17.86
C LEU A 116 3.65 -15.89 -18.28
N ASN A 117 3.08 -16.92 -17.66
CA ASN A 117 3.28 -18.29 -18.14
C ASN A 117 2.50 -18.52 -19.44
N TYR A 118 2.91 -19.53 -20.22
CA TYR A 118 2.29 -19.85 -21.51
C TYR A 118 0.77 -20.05 -21.44
N LYS A 119 0.29 -20.59 -20.31
CA LYS A 119 -1.15 -20.85 -20.07
C LYS A 119 -1.92 -19.61 -19.59
N LYS A 120 -1.24 -18.49 -19.31
CA LYS A 120 -1.80 -17.24 -18.75
C LYS A 120 -2.66 -17.47 -17.49
N THR A 121 -2.16 -18.33 -16.60
CA THR A 121 -2.85 -18.76 -15.37
C THR A 121 -2.28 -18.15 -14.11
N ASN A 122 -1.10 -17.54 -14.19
CA ASN A 122 -0.45 -16.88 -13.07
C ASN A 122 -0.78 -15.38 -13.02
N ASN A 123 -0.43 -14.74 -11.90
CA ASN A 123 -0.50 -13.29 -11.69
C ASN A 123 0.92 -12.72 -11.75
N PRO A 124 1.35 -12.16 -12.89
CA PRO A 124 2.70 -11.68 -13.08
C PRO A 124 3.07 -10.56 -12.10
N HIS A 125 4.22 -10.70 -11.45
CA HIS A 125 4.68 -9.73 -10.45
C HIS A 125 6.20 -9.85 -10.25
N GLY A 126 6.79 -8.85 -9.60
CA GLY A 126 8.23 -8.86 -9.39
C GLY A 126 8.71 -7.88 -8.34
N TRP A 127 9.99 -8.03 -8.02
CA TRP A 127 10.74 -7.12 -7.17
C TRP A 127 11.89 -6.53 -7.99
N MET A 128 12.10 -5.23 -7.85
CA MET A 128 13.27 -4.51 -8.38
C MET A 128 13.89 -3.70 -7.26
N GLY A 129 15.20 -3.52 -7.32
CA GLY A 129 15.89 -2.65 -6.38
C GLY A 129 17.20 -2.14 -6.91
N VAL A 130 17.63 -1.04 -6.32
CA VAL A 130 18.94 -0.43 -6.57
C VAL A 130 19.58 -0.19 -5.22
N ARG A 131 20.78 -0.72 -5.07
CA ARG A 131 21.71 -0.30 -4.03
C ARG A 131 22.73 0.62 -4.66
N PHE A 132 22.94 1.79 -4.10
CA PHE A 132 23.81 2.80 -4.69
C PHE A 132 24.59 3.55 -3.62
N GLN A 133 25.81 3.91 -3.98
CA GLN A 133 26.67 4.75 -3.17
C GLN A 133 26.14 6.19 -3.20
N GLY A 134 26.13 6.83 -2.04
CA GLY A 134 25.72 8.22 -1.90
C GLY A 134 26.77 9.05 -1.19
N SER A 135 26.35 9.92 -0.27
CA SER A 135 27.29 10.77 0.50
C SER A 135 28.20 9.96 1.44
N ASP A 136 27.67 8.87 2.01
CA ASP A 136 28.42 7.88 2.77
C ASP A 136 28.90 6.77 1.82
N ARG A 137 30.23 6.64 1.68
CA ARG A 137 30.83 5.61 0.82
C ARG A 137 30.89 4.23 1.47
N GLU A 138 30.84 4.15 2.80
CA GLU A 138 30.88 2.88 3.52
C GLU A 138 29.49 2.24 3.57
N ASN A 139 28.44 3.07 3.70
CA ASN A 139 27.06 2.61 3.84
C ASN A 139 26.20 3.02 2.64
N PRO A 140 25.75 2.08 1.81
CA PRO A 140 24.98 2.42 0.61
C PRO A 140 23.52 2.72 0.92
N ASN A 141 22.92 3.53 0.05
CA ASN A 141 21.47 3.71 -0.02
C ASN A 141 20.82 2.52 -0.75
N GLU A 142 19.55 2.25 -0.45
CA GLU A 142 18.79 1.17 -1.07
C GLU A 142 17.35 1.61 -1.31
N VAL A 143 16.91 1.50 -2.56
CA VAL A 143 15.50 1.60 -2.96
C VAL A 143 15.03 0.26 -3.48
N LYS A 144 13.83 -0.16 -3.04
CA LYS A 144 13.17 -1.38 -3.51
C LYS A 144 11.74 -1.08 -3.90
N ILE A 145 11.28 -1.76 -4.93
CA ILE A 145 9.90 -1.71 -5.38
C ILE A 145 9.34 -3.12 -5.57
N HIS A 146 8.05 -3.29 -5.30
CA HIS A 146 7.27 -4.42 -5.78
C HIS A 146 6.25 -3.90 -6.79
N PHE A 147 5.95 -4.71 -7.79
CA PHE A 147 5.00 -4.36 -8.83
C PHE A 147 4.25 -5.58 -9.37
N ARG A 148 3.11 -5.32 -10.00
CA ARG A 148 2.31 -6.28 -10.76
C ARG A 148 2.29 -5.88 -12.22
N LEU A 149 2.49 -6.83 -13.13
CA LEU A 149 2.36 -6.59 -14.56
C LEU A 149 0.94 -6.94 -14.99
N LEU A 150 0.23 -5.96 -15.51
CA LEU A 150 -1.19 -6.06 -15.86
C LEU A 150 -1.41 -6.45 -17.33
N GLU A 151 -0.35 -6.39 -18.13
CA GLU A 151 -0.34 -6.73 -19.55
C GLU A 151 -0.59 -8.22 -19.76
N LYS A 152 -1.28 -8.56 -20.86
CA LYS A 152 -1.60 -9.95 -21.26
C LYS A 152 -0.64 -10.55 -22.29
N ASP A 153 0.52 -9.92 -22.46
CA ASP A 153 1.56 -10.27 -23.44
C ASP A 153 2.97 -10.21 -22.79
N THR A 154 3.75 -11.28 -22.95
CA THR A 154 5.08 -11.42 -22.32
C THR A 154 6.12 -10.45 -22.90
N ASN A 155 6.07 -10.14 -24.19
CA ASN A 155 7.04 -9.22 -24.80
C ASN A 155 6.79 -7.78 -24.35
N LEU A 156 5.51 -7.40 -24.21
CA LEU A 156 5.15 -6.11 -23.62
C LEU A 156 5.61 -6.02 -22.15
N GLN A 157 5.46 -7.11 -21.39
CA GLN A 157 5.96 -7.19 -20.02
C GLN A 157 7.48 -6.97 -19.95
N GLN A 158 8.25 -7.60 -20.82
CA GLN A 158 9.70 -7.40 -20.94
C GLN A 158 10.05 -5.92 -21.20
N TYR A 159 9.37 -5.29 -22.16
CA TYR A 159 9.57 -3.86 -22.44
C TYR A 159 9.26 -2.99 -21.21
N THR A 160 8.17 -3.29 -20.51
CA THR A 160 7.77 -2.60 -19.27
C THR A 160 8.85 -2.78 -18.19
N LEU A 161 9.41 -3.98 -18.01
CA LEU A 161 10.48 -4.24 -17.04
C LEU A 161 11.74 -3.40 -17.33
N GLY A 162 12.20 -3.37 -18.58
CA GLY A 162 13.33 -2.54 -18.98
C GLY A 162 13.09 -1.05 -18.71
N THR A 163 11.88 -0.58 -19.01
CA THR A 163 11.45 0.81 -18.77
C THR A 163 11.48 1.17 -17.28
N VAL A 164 10.86 0.35 -16.43
CA VAL A 164 10.80 0.59 -14.97
C VAL A 164 12.17 0.51 -14.35
N GLY A 165 13.00 -0.47 -14.73
CA GLY A 165 14.34 -0.63 -14.18
C GLY A 165 15.25 0.56 -14.51
N VAL A 166 15.22 1.06 -15.76
CA VAL A 166 15.94 2.29 -16.13
C VAL A 166 15.39 3.50 -15.38
N ASN A 167 14.07 3.65 -15.28
CA ASN A 167 13.48 4.73 -14.49
C ASN A 167 13.92 4.68 -13.02
N LEU A 168 13.99 3.49 -12.42
CA LEU A 168 14.40 3.28 -11.04
C LEU A 168 15.88 3.67 -10.83
N ILE A 169 16.79 3.21 -11.70
CA ILE A 169 18.21 3.57 -11.63
C ILE A 169 18.36 5.09 -11.80
N PHE A 170 17.72 5.67 -12.81
CA PHE A 170 17.76 7.11 -13.07
C PHE A 170 17.27 7.92 -11.86
N ALA A 171 16.15 7.52 -11.25
CA ALA A 171 15.60 8.21 -10.09
C ALA A 171 16.53 8.18 -8.86
N CYS A 172 17.29 7.09 -8.68
CA CYS A 172 18.25 6.96 -7.57
C CYS A 172 19.42 7.96 -7.67
N PHE A 173 19.75 8.45 -8.86
CA PHE A 173 20.84 9.41 -9.05
C PHE A 173 20.38 10.86 -9.26
N HIS A 174 19.14 11.05 -9.70
CA HIS A 174 18.65 12.38 -10.08
C HIS A 174 17.55 12.94 -9.18
N HIS A 175 16.85 12.09 -8.41
CA HIS A 175 15.56 12.46 -7.81
C HIS A 175 15.41 12.10 -6.32
N ILE A 176 16.48 11.66 -5.66
CA ILE A 176 16.42 11.22 -4.26
C ILE A 176 15.89 12.33 -3.36
N ASP A 177 16.31 13.58 -3.56
CA ASP A 177 15.94 14.75 -2.75
C ASP A 177 14.43 15.05 -2.73
N SER A 178 13.67 14.55 -3.72
CA SER A 178 12.23 14.79 -3.84
C SER A 178 11.48 13.46 -3.96
N PRO A 179 11.09 12.82 -2.85
CA PRO A 179 10.51 11.48 -2.86
C PRO A 179 9.22 11.38 -3.69
N ASN A 180 8.38 12.41 -3.71
CA ASN A 180 7.18 12.40 -4.55
C ASN A 180 7.53 12.51 -6.05
N PHE A 181 8.56 13.28 -6.41
CA PHE A 181 9.02 13.38 -7.78
C PHE A 181 9.71 12.08 -8.22
N PHE A 182 10.48 11.46 -7.35
CA PHE A 182 11.03 10.11 -7.53
C PHE A 182 9.92 9.13 -7.90
N LEU A 183 8.85 9.04 -7.09
CA LEU A 183 7.73 8.14 -7.35
C LEU A 183 7.07 8.38 -8.71
N GLN A 184 6.82 9.64 -9.06
CA GLN A 184 6.24 9.99 -10.36
C GLN A 184 7.17 9.59 -11.51
N SER A 185 8.50 9.74 -11.35
CA SER A 185 9.50 9.42 -12.38
C SER A 185 9.60 7.93 -12.70
N LEU A 186 9.21 7.06 -11.76
CA LEU A 186 9.12 5.61 -11.98
C LEU A 186 8.13 5.26 -13.09
N MET A 187 7.07 6.06 -13.24
CA MET A 187 6.00 5.85 -14.23
C MET A 187 6.27 6.58 -15.56
N ASP A 188 7.43 7.18 -15.75
CA ASP A 188 7.75 7.87 -17.01
C ASP A 188 7.73 6.91 -18.19
N ASN A 189 7.05 7.31 -19.27
CA ASN A 189 6.83 6.49 -20.46
C ASN A 189 6.04 5.19 -20.20
N LEU A 190 5.28 5.14 -19.10
CA LEU A 190 4.42 4.02 -18.73
C LEU A 190 3.01 4.50 -18.40
N ASP A 191 2.05 3.65 -18.73
CA ASP A 191 0.67 3.85 -18.35
C ASP A 191 0.28 2.90 -17.21
N SER A 192 -0.63 3.35 -16.35
CA SER A 192 -1.11 2.57 -15.19
C SER A 192 -1.91 1.30 -15.55
N TYR A 193 -2.29 1.12 -16.81
CA TYR A 193 -2.90 -0.13 -17.29
C TYR A 193 -1.87 -1.23 -17.61
N ARG A 194 -0.56 -0.89 -17.63
CA ARG A 194 0.53 -1.82 -17.94
C ARG A 194 1.16 -2.41 -16.69
N ILE A 195 1.35 -1.57 -15.68
CA ILE A 195 1.99 -1.91 -14.43
C ILE A 195 1.34 -1.19 -13.25
N GLU A 196 1.27 -1.88 -12.12
CA GLU A 196 0.91 -1.31 -10.82
C GLU A 196 2.10 -1.46 -9.88
N ILE A 197 2.69 -0.34 -9.43
CA ILE A 197 3.71 -0.33 -8.37
C ILE A 197 2.97 -0.21 -7.04
N ASP A 198 2.94 -1.30 -6.27
CA ASP A 198 2.13 -1.43 -5.05
C ASP A 198 2.96 -1.39 -3.75
N MET A 199 4.29 -1.33 -3.86
CA MET A 199 5.19 -1.09 -2.74
C MET A 199 6.45 -0.36 -3.20
N VAL A 200 6.88 0.63 -2.43
CA VAL A 200 8.19 1.28 -2.54
C VAL A 200 8.77 1.36 -1.13
N SER A 201 10.06 1.07 -0.99
CA SER A 201 10.80 1.23 0.25
C SER A 201 12.14 1.90 -0.02
N MET A 202 12.44 2.93 0.76
CA MET A 202 13.70 3.69 0.73
C MET A 202 14.37 3.57 2.11
N LYS A 203 15.69 3.33 2.12
CA LYS A 203 16.52 3.39 3.32
C LYS A 203 17.96 3.74 2.95
N GLY A 204 18.70 4.31 3.88
CA GLY A 204 20.12 4.62 3.71
C GLY A 204 20.45 5.98 4.30
N PRO A 205 21.75 6.33 4.35
CA PRO A 205 22.22 7.60 4.92
C PRO A 205 21.59 8.83 4.26
N ASP A 206 21.39 8.83 2.93
CA ASP A 206 20.81 9.96 2.21
C ASP A 206 19.28 9.91 2.13
N LEU A 207 18.66 8.89 2.74
CA LEU A 207 17.22 8.64 2.69
C LEU A 207 16.61 8.60 4.10
N ASP A 208 17.33 9.03 5.12
CA ASP A 208 16.91 8.99 6.54
C ASP A 208 15.69 9.87 6.83
N TYR A 209 15.54 10.95 6.07
CA TYR A 209 14.44 11.90 6.14
C TYR A 209 13.14 11.36 5.55
N VAL A 210 13.19 10.21 4.86
CA VAL A 210 12.04 9.63 4.14
C VAL A 210 11.23 8.71 5.06
N ASP A 211 9.99 9.09 5.33
CA ASP A 211 9.02 8.19 5.96
C ASP A 211 8.36 7.29 4.90
N ASN A 212 8.64 5.99 4.95
CA ASN A 212 8.07 5.01 4.02
C ASN A 212 6.53 4.95 4.04
N ARG A 213 5.88 5.41 5.12
CA ARG A 213 4.41 5.52 5.18
C ARG A 213 3.91 6.66 4.31
N LEU A 214 4.65 7.77 4.26
CA LEU A 214 4.37 8.88 3.35
C LEU A 214 4.57 8.46 1.89
N LEU A 215 5.64 7.71 1.58
CA LEU A 215 5.81 7.13 0.24
C LEU A 215 4.58 6.30 -0.17
N GLY A 216 4.14 5.42 0.72
CA GLY A 216 2.97 4.57 0.52
C GLY A 216 1.72 5.32 0.10
N VAL A 217 1.35 6.36 0.85
CA VAL A 217 0.16 7.17 0.55
C VAL A 217 0.33 8.06 -0.69
N GLN A 218 1.54 8.57 -0.96
CA GLN A 218 1.81 9.31 -2.20
C GLN A 218 1.66 8.42 -3.43
N MET A 219 2.01 7.12 -3.37
CA MET A 219 1.74 6.19 -4.48
C MET A 219 0.23 6.09 -4.78
N VAL A 220 -0.61 6.00 -3.74
CA VAL A 220 -2.07 5.97 -3.92
C VAL A 220 -2.58 7.30 -4.50
N LYS A 221 -2.05 8.41 -4.01
CA LYS A 221 -2.38 9.76 -4.50
C LYS A 221 -1.97 9.97 -5.96
N ASN A 222 -0.82 9.43 -6.37
CA ASN A 222 -0.29 9.50 -7.73
C ASN A 222 -0.94 8.48 -8.69
N GLY A 223 -1.86 7.62 -8.20
CA GLY A 223 -2.55 6.63 -9.02
C GLY A 223 -1.68 5.44 -9.45
N MET A 224 -0.55 5.21 -8.78
CA MET A 224 0.36 4.09 -9.05
C MET A 224 -0.20 2.76 -8.54
N THR A 225 -0.97 2.82 -7.44
CA THR A 225 -1.74 1.72 -6.87
C THR A 225 -3.03 2.25 -6.26
N ASN A 226 -4.03 1.39 -6.09
CA ASN A 226 -5.27 1.76 -5.42
C ASN A 226 -5.20 1.62 -3.89
N VAL A 227 -4.23 0.87 -3.38
CA VAL A 227 -4.14 0.50 -1.96
C VAL A 227 -2.69 0.41 -1.51
N VAL A 228 -2.43 0.92 -0.31
CA VAL A 228 -1.23 0.58 0.48
C VAL A 228 -1.64 0.06 1.85
N MET A 229 -0.85 -0.86 2.41
CA MET A 229 -1.07 -1.45 3.73
C MET A 229 0.14 -1.27 4.62
N PHE A 230 -0.12 -0.93 5.88
CA PHE A 230 0.85 -0.82 6.95
C PHE A 230 0.51 -1.84 8.02
N ASP A 231 1.51 -2.60 8.46
CA ASP A 231 1.35 -3.49 9.59
C ASP A 231 1.14 -2.72 10.91
N LYS A 232 0.94 -3.45 11.99
CA LYS A 232 0.75 -2.90 13.34
C LYS A 232 1.93 -2.07 13.85
N ASP A 233 3.11 -2.22 13.25
CA ASP A 233 4.35 -1.54 13.61
C ASP A 233 4.63 -0.36 12.65
N GLY A 234 3.76 -0.12 11.66
CA GLY A 234 3.86 0.98 10.70
C GLY A 234 4.66 0.66 9.45
N ASN A 235 5.10 -0.59 9.28
CA ASN A 235 5.89 -0.98 8.11
C ASN A 235 5.00 -1.22 6.90
N ILE A 236 5.40 -0.68 5.75
CA ILE A 236 4.76 -0.99 4.48
C ILE A 236 5.00 -2.47 4.14
N THR A 237 3.94 -3.18 3.77
CA THR A 237 4.01 -4.60 3.44
C THR A 237 3.24 -4.87 2.15
N ARG A 238 3.72 -5.80 1.33
CA ARG A 238 2.97 -6.28 0.16
C ARG A 238 1.60 -6.82 0.60
N PRO A 239 0.49 -6.32 0.04
CA PRO A 239 -0.84 -6.72 0.47
C PRO A 239 -1.10 -8.23 0.39
N ALA A 240 -0.67 -8.87 -0.70
CA ALA A 240 -0.86 -10.30 -0.92
C ALA A 240 -0.21 -11.16 0.18
N ASP A 241 0.99 -10.79 0.62
CA ASP A 241 1.72 -11.52 1.67
C ASP A 241 1.07 -11.30 3.04
N MET A 242 0.64 -10.07 3.31
CA MET A 242 0.02 -9.70 4.58
C MET A 242 -1.29 -10.47 4.82
N VAL A 243 -2.14 -10.61 3.80
CA VAL A 243 -3.47 -11.22 3.95
C VAL A 243 -3.52 -12.71 3.62
N TYR A 244 -2.41 -13.31 3.19
CA TYR A 244 -2.36 -14.71 2.75
C TYR A 244 -2.85 -15.69 3.82
N LYS A 245 -3.93 -16.40 3.51
CA LYS A 245 -4.63 -17.34 4.40
C LYS A 245 -5.07 -16.71 5.73
N LYS A 246 -5.32 -15.40 5.75
CA LYS A 246 -5.83 -14.66 6.91
C LYS A 246 -7.33 -14.38 6.80
N ASN A 247 -7.99 -14.27 7.94
CA ASN A 247 -9.27 -13.61 8.09
C ASN A 247 -9.03 -12.10 8.20
N VAL A 248 -9.88 -11.31 7.57
CA VAL A 248 -9.77 -9.85 7.50
C VAL A 248 -11.02 -9.23 8.10
N ILE A 249 -10.83 -8.35 9.08
CA ILE A 249 -11.86 -7.43 9.58
C ILE A 249 -11.46 -6.03 9.14
N ALA A 250 -12.24 -5.41 8.25
CA ALA A 250 -11.95 -4.08 7.72
C ALA A 250 -12.95 -3.06 8.28
N ILE A 251 -12.43 -1.94 8.78
CA ILE A 251 -13.21 -0.85 9.38
C ILE A 251 -12.81 0.44 8.70
N ARG A 252 -13.74 1.06 7.97
CA ARG A 252 -13.49 2.32 7.26
C ARG A 252 -13.78 3.52 8.16
N GLY A 253 -12.87 4.49 8.20
CA GLY A 253 -13.06 5.71 8.99
C GLY A 253 -12.03 6.80 8.68
N SER A 254 -12.33 8.03 9.10
CA SER A 254 -11.34 9.11 9.05
C SER A 254 -10.25 8.96 10.12
N PHE A 255 -10.59 8.32 11.24
CA PHE A 255 -9.72 8.12 12.42
C PHE A 255 -9.02 9.40 12.90
N ARG A 256 -9.72 10.54 12.83
CA ARG A 256 -9.17 11.87 13.11
C ARG A 256 -9.89 12.60 14.26
N PRO A 257 -9.53 12.34 15.53
CA PRO A 257 -8.89 11.11 16.01
C PRO A 257 -9.89 9.95 16.08
N ILE A 258 -9.40 8.75 16.37
CA ILE A 258 -10.28 7.63 16.77
C ILE A 258 -10.91 7.89 18.14
N THR A 259 -12.23 7.71 18.24
CA THR A 259 -13.02 7.89 19.47
C THR A 259 -13.40 6.54 20.09
N TYR A 260 -14.07 6.57 21.25
CA TYR A 260 -14.61 5.34 21.85
C TYR A 260 -15.59 4.58 20.94
N VAL A 261 -16.29 5.26 20.01
CA VAL A 261 -17.15 4.57 19.02
C VAL A 261 -16.31 3.69 18.10
N GLY A 262 -15.23 4.22 17.54
CA GLY A 262 -14.32 3.44 16.69
C GLY A 262 -13.68 2.28 17.45
N PHE A 263 -13.31 2.50 18.72
CA PHE A 263 -12.79 1.44 19.58
C PHE A 263 -13.81 0.33 19.84
N ASP A 264 -15.07 0.68 20.09
CA ASP A 264 -16.13 -0.30 20.32
C ASP A 264 -16.47 -1.08 19.06
N MET A 265 -16.49 -0.43 17.89
CA MET A 265 -16.62 -1.10 16.59
C MET A 265 -15.56 -2.20 16.43
N ILE A 266 -14.29 -1.89 16.64
CA ILE A 266 -13.19 -2.89 16.60
C ILE A 266 -13.46 -4.03 17.58
N LYS A 267 -13.73 -3.70 18.84
CA LYS A 267 -13.86 -4.68 19.93
C LYS A 267 -15.03 -5.62 19.73
N THR A 268 -16.19 -5.08 19.37
CA THR A 268 -17.41 -5.85 19.10
C THR A 268 -17.30 -6.66 17.83
N ALA A 269 -16.66 -6.16 16.76
CA ALA A 269 -16.40 -6.93 15.55
C ALA A 269 -15.55 -8.18 15.83
N ILE A 270 -14.46 -8.03 16.61
CA ILE A 270 -13.63 -9.18 17.03
C ILE A 270 -14.45 -10.18 17.86
N ARG A 271 -15.29 -9.70 18.80
CA ARG A 271 -16.14 -10.57 19.62
C ARG A 271 -17.17 -11.32 18.79
N THR A 272 -17.82 -10.65 17.85
CA THR A 272 -18.79 -11.27 16.94
C THR A 272 -18.09 -12.30 16.05
N PHE A 273 -16.91 -11.98 15.53
CA PHE A 273 -16.14 -12.93 14.71
C PHE A 273 -15.69 -14.16 15.50
N LYS A 274 -15.34 -14.01 16.79
CA LYS A 274 -15.06 -15.15 17.70
C LYS A 274 -16.26 -16.09 17.82
N LYS A 275 -17.48 -15.57 17.88
CA LYS A 275 -18.71 -16.38 17.94
C LYS A 275 -18.94 -17.19 16.66
N GLU A 276 -18.39 -16.77 15.51
CA GLU A 276 -18.47 -17.55 14.26
C GLU A 276 -17.57 -18.80 14.24
N GLY A 277 -16.79 -19.07 15.30
CA GLY A 277 -16.01 -20.30 15.45
C GLY A 277 -14.71 -20.38 14.63
N SER A 278 -14.37 -19.38 13.81
CA SER A 278 -13.17 -19.39 12.94
C SER A 278 -12.08 -18.41 13.39
N TYR A 279 -12.13 -17.93 14.63
CA TYR A 279 -11.15 -16.98 15.14
C TYR A 279 -9.89 -17.67 15.65
N ASP A 280 -8.77 -17.33 15.02
CA ASP A 280 -7.43 -17.45 15.58
C ASP A 280 -6.79 -16.06 15.54
N LYS A 281 -6.21 -15.62 16.66
CA LYS A 281 -5.52 -14.33 16.76
C LYS A 281 -4.36 -14.21 15.76
N LYS A 282 -3.65 -15.31 15.46
CA LYS A 282 -2.53 -15.31 14.50
C LYS A 282 -2.99 -15.20 13.05
N ASP A 283 -4.22 -15.63 12.79
CA ASP A 283 -4.82 -15.66 11.44
C ASP A 283 -5.93 -14.64 11.26
N THR A 284 -6.11 -13.68 12.17
CA THR A 284 -7.15 -12.65 12.06
C THR A 284 -6.52 -11.28 12.13
N LEU A 285 -6.59 -10.55 11.02
CA LEU A 285 -6.09 -9.19 10.88
C LEU A 285 -7.26 -8.21 10.96
N VAL A 286 -7.07 -7.16 11.74
CA VAL A 286 -7.95 -5.99 11.74
C VAL A 286 -7.25 -4.87 10.98
N PHE A 287 -7.94 -4.29 10.01
CA PHE A 287 -7.50 -3.14 9.24
C PHE A 287 -8.40 -1.95 9.51
N CYS A 288 -7.78 -0.84 9.86
CA CYS A 288 -8.41 0.48 9.83
C CYS A 288 -8.14 1.12 8.47
N GLU A 289 -9.16 1.17 7.63
CA GLU A 289 -9.09 1.75 6.29
C GLU A 289 -9.38 3.27 6.34
N ILE A 290 -8.41 4.06 5.89
CA ILE A 290 -8.57 5.49 5.63
C ILE A 290 -8.66 5.69 4.12
N THR A 291 -9.72 6.35 3.63
CA THR A 291 -9.81 6.64 2.19
C THR A 291 -9.03 7.90 1.83
N MET A 292 -8.53 8.00 0.60
CA MET A 292 -7.92 9.24 0.08
C MET A 292 -8.86 10.44 0.22
N ARG A 293 -10.17 10.24 0.07
CA ARG A 293 -11.17 11.29 0.32
C ARG A 293 -11.13 11.81 1.77
N ASN A 294 -10.87 10.94 2.75
CA ASN A 294 -10.73 11.36 4.15
C ASN A 294 -9.41 12.08 4.44
N LEU A 295 -8.38 11.85 3.62
CA LEU A 295 -7.08 12.50 3.74
C LEU A 295 -7.06 13.85 3.01
N MET A 296 -7.84 13.98 1.93
CA MET A 296 -7.97 15.21 1.13
C MET A 296 -9.12 16.12 1.57
N SER A 297 -9.76 15.87 2.72
CA SER A 297 -10.99 16.58 3.11
C SER A 297 -10.81 18.09 3.35
N SER A 298 -9.59 18.53 3.63
CA SER A 298 -9.19 19.94 3.80
C SER A 298 -8.76 20.61 2.48
N GLY A 299 -8.86 19.92 1.35
CA GLY A 299 -8.40 20.39 0.03
C GLY A 299 -6.97 19.95 -0.29
N GLU A 300 -6.07 19.99 0.70
CA GLU A 300 -4.69 19.52 0.58
C GLU A 300 -4.38 18.35 1.51
N PHE A 301 -3.38 17.56 1.12
CA PHE A 301 -2.87 16.45 1.92
C PHE A 301 -1.96 16.97 3.02
N ASP A 302 -2.25 16.63 4.27
CA ASP A 302 -1.45 16.99 5.44
C ASP A 302 -0.67 15.77 5.92
N ASP A 303 0.64 15.76 5.65
CA ASP A 303 1.57 14.68 6.01
C ASP A 303 1.55 14.40 7.51
N ARG A 304 1.55 15.46 8.33
CA ARG A 304 1.61 15.35 9.80
C ARG A 304 0.31 14.78 10.36
N ASP A 305 -0.82 15.22 9.82
CA ASP A 305 -2.13 14.71 10.20
C ASP A 305 -2.29 13.23 9.79
N PHE A 306 -1.82 12.84 8.61
CA PHE A 306 -1.82 11.43 8.19
C PHE A 306 -0.97 10.57 9.13
N LEU A 307 0.28 10.95 9.38
CA LEU A 307 1.19 10.21 10.26
C LEU A 307 0.61 10.08 11.67
N ALA A 308 0.01 11.15 12.20
CA ALA A 308 -0.67 11.14 13.49
C ALA A 308 -1.80 10.09 13.58
N ARG A 309 -2.60 9.94 12.52
CA ARG A 309 -3.65 8.92 12.46
C ARG A 309 -3.05 7.52 12.45
N VAL A 310 -1.98 7.30 11.67
CA VAL A 310 -1.29 6.00 11.58
C VAL A 310 -0.67 5.62 12.92
N ASP A 311 0.06 6.54 13.57
CA ASP A 311 0.71 6.32 14.86
C ASP A 311 -0.26 5.94 15.97
N ILE A 312 -1.43 6.59 16.03
CA ILE A 312 -2.47 6.28 17.02
C ILE A 312 -3.04 4.88 16.78
N LEU A 313 -3.31 4.52 15.52
CA LEU A 313 -3.85 3.21 15.16
C LEU A 313 -2.82 2.09 15.43
N ASN A 314 -1.55 2.30 15.07
CA ASN A 314 -0.46 1.37 15.36
C ASN A 314 -0.19 1.26 16.87
N GLY A 315 -0.26 2.36 17.63
CA GLY A 315 -0.20 2.36 19.09
C GLY A 315 -1.34 1.56 19.75
N MET A 316 -2.42 1.30 19.03
CA MET A 316 -3.51 0.40 19.41
C MET A 316 -3.37 -1.01 18.83
N ASN A 317 -2.20 -1.34 18.28
CA ASN A 317 -1.89 -2.61 17.64
C ASN A 317 -2.86 -2.94 16.48
N GLN A 318 -3.26 -1.93 15.72
CA GLN A 318 -4.09 -2.08 14.52
C GLN A 318 -3.23 -1.93 13.27
N ASN A 319 -3.56 -2.69 12.22
CA ASN A 319 -3.01 -2.48 10.89
C ASN A 319 -3.76 -1.33 10.22
N VAL A 320 -3.09 -0.60 9.34
CA VAL A 320 -3.69 0.54 8.63
C VAL A 320 -3.69 0.24 7.13
N MET A 321 -4.77 0.63 6.47
CA MET A 321 -4.89 0.57 5.02
C MET A 321 -5.25 1.95 4.51
N VAL A 322 -4.60 2.42 3.45
CA VAL A 322 -5.03 3.60 2.72
C VAL A 322 -5.51 3.18 1.35
N SER A 323 -6.69 3.64 0.95
CA SER A 323 -7.29 3.26 -0.34
C SER A 323 -7.88 4.44 -1.09
N ASN A 324 -7.96 4.33 -2.42
CA ASN A 324 -8.74 5.24 -3.25
C ASN A 324 -10.16 4.69 -3.56
N TYR A 325 -10.61 3.66 -2.83
CA TYR A 325 -11.91 3.03 -3.11
C TYR A 325 -13.09 3.80 -2.53
N ARG A 326 -13.84 4.46 -3.40
CA ARG A 326 -15.10 5.10 -3.04
C ARG A 326 -16.14 4.11 -2.52
N TYR A 327 -16.27 2.96 -3.16
CA TYR A 327 -17.34 2.00 -2.92
C TYR A 327 -16.84 0.75 -2.17
N TYR A 328 -17.70 0.16 -1.33
CA TYR A 328 -17.36 -1.04 -0.56
C TYR A 328 -17.22 -2.30 -1.44
N TYR A 329 -17.98 -2.42 -2.52
CA TYR A 329 -17.85 -3.57 -3.42
C TYR A 329 -16.45 -3.63 -4.09
N LYS A 330 -15.82 -2.46 -4.34
CA LYS A 330 -14.43 -2.37 -4.81
C LYS A 330 -13.42 -2.84 -3.77
N LEU A 331 -13.69 -2.58 -2.49
CA LEU A 331 -12.87 -3.12 -1.40
C LEU A 331 -12.98 -4.65 -1.33
N THR A 332 -14.18 -5.20 -1.53
CA THR A 332 -14.39 -6.65 -1.64
C THR A 332 -13.64 -7.24 -2.82
N GLU A 333 -13.78 -6.64 -4.01
CA GLU A 333 -13.07 -7.06 -5.24
C GLU A 333 -11.56 -7.09 -5.00
N TYR A 334 -11.02 -6.05 -4.38
CA TYR A 334 -9.60 -5.96 -4.04
C TYR A 334 -9.13 -7.07 -3.10
N PHE A 335 -9.85 -7.37 -2.02
CA PHE A 335 -9.44 -8.43 -1.11
C PHE A 335 -9.62 -9.84 -1.71
N ASN A 336 -10.67 -10.04 -2.50
CA ASN A 336 -10.97 -11.33 -3.13
C ASN A 336 -10.04 -11.67 -4.31
N GLN A 337 -9.21 -10.74 -4.77
CA GLN A 337 -8.11 -11.06 -5.69
C GLN A 337 -6.98 -11.86 -5.00
N PHE A 338 -6.94 -11.86 -3.65
CA PHE A 338 -5.95 -12.58 -2.85
C PHE A 338 -6.54 -13.84 -2.21
N THR A 339 -5.67 -14.73 -1.76
CA THR A 339 -6.06 -15.92 -0.99
C THR A 339 -6.36 -15.55 0.47
N ILE A 340 -7.56 -15.06 0.76
CA ILE A 340 -8.04 -14.79 2.13
C ILE A 340 -9.07 -15.84 2.58
N LYS A 341 -9.24 -16.02 3.90
CA LYS A 341 -10.22 -16.96 4.49
C LYS A 341 -11.62 -16.36 4.55
N LYS A 342 -11.78 -15.25 5.27
CA LYS A 342 -13.06 -14.56 5.52
C LYS A 342 -12.84 -13.05 5.50
N LEU A 343 -13.79 -12.30 4.96
CA LEU A 343 -13.82 -10.83 4.99
C LEU A 343 -15.03 -10.35 5.79
N ARG A 344 -14.81 -9.49 6.80
CA ARG A 344 -15.85 -8.85 7.59
C ARG A 344 -15.66 -7.34 7.51
N MET A 345 -16.59 -6.65 6.86
CA MET A 345 -16.55 -5.19 6.80
C MET A 345 -17.46 -4.62 7.87
N VAL A 346 -16.92 -3.75 8.73
CA VAL A 346 -17.68 -3.11 9.79
C VAL A 346 -18.16 -1.75 9.31
N VAL A 347 -19.46 -1.53 9.36
CA VAL A 347 -20.09 -0.27 8.92
C VAL A 347 -21.16 0.17 9.92
N GLY A 348 -21.35 1.47 10.08
CA GLY A 348 -22.47 2.00 10.86
C GLY A 348 -23.78 1.98 10.06
N VAL A 349 -24.92 2.03 10.76
CA VAL A 349 -26.25 2.19 10.14
C VAL A 349 -26.31 3.36 9.12
N PRO A 350 -25.75 4.56 9.37
CA PRO A 350 -25.76 5.64 8.37
C PRO A 350 -25.07 5.25 7.05
N THR A 351 -23.98 4.48 7.13
CA THR A 351 -23.28 3.98 5.96
C THR A 351 -24.12 2.92 5.24
N LEU A 352 -24.75 2.01 5.99
CA LEU A 352 -25.62 0.98 5.41
C LEU A 352 -26.83 1.60 4.66
N LYS A 353 -27.43 2.67 5.20
CA LYS A 353 -28.46 3.47 4.52
C LYS A 353 -28.00 3.99 3.15
N ASN A 354 -26.74 4.38 3.04
CA ASN A 354 -26.18 4.82 1.75
C ASN A 354 -25.88 3.63 0.83
N LEU A 355 -25.41 2.51 1.36
CA LEU A 355 -25.08 1.32 0.57
C LEU A 355 -26.29 0.76 -0.20
N VAL A 356 -27.51 0.88 0.34
CA VAL A 356 -28.74 0.38 -0.30
C VAL A 356 -29.36 1.35 -1.30
N GLN A 357 -28.83 2.57 -1.47
CA GLN A 357 -29.38 3.56 -2.40
C GLN A 357 -28.87 3.33 -3.83
N LYS A 358 -29.80 3.13 -4.77
CA LYS A 358 -29.50 2.84 -6.19
C LYS A 358 -28.71 3.92 -6.91
N LYS A 359 -28.92 5.19 -6.55
CA LYS A 359 -28.26 6.36 -7.15
C LYS A 359 -26.72 6.32 -7.11
N TYR A 360 -26.14 5.49 -6.25
CA TYR A 360 -24.68 5.34 -6.14
C TYR A 360 -24.10 4.29 -7.09
N TYR A 361 -24.93 3.63 -7.91
CA TYR A 361 -24.53 2.54 -8.80
C TYR A 361 -25.02 2.74 -10.25
N GLU A 362 -25.41 3.95 -10.63
CA GLU A 362 -25.90 4.26 -11.99
C GLU A 362 -24.82 4.12 -13.07
N ASP A 363 -23.54 4.14 -12.67
CA ASP A 363 -22.37 3.91 -13.53
C ASP A 363 -22.11 2.42 -13.83
N LEU A 364 -22.81 1.50 -13.17
CA LEU A 364 -22.68 0.06 -13.37
C LEU A 364 -23.77 -0.47 -14.32
N LYS A 365 -23.38 -1.33 -15.27
CA LYS A 365 -24.32 -1.91 -16.24
C LYS A 365 -25.43 -2.71 -15.55
N GLY A 366 -25.10 -3.45 -14.50
CA GLY A 366 -26.06 -4.18 -13.67
C GLY A 366 -26.52 -3.43 -12.41
N GLY A 367 -26.18 -2.13 -12.29
CA GLY A 367 -26.59 -1.29 -11.18
C GLY A 367 -26.26 -1.85 -9.80
N ILE A 368 -27.20 -1.71 -8.86
CA ILE A 368 -27.04 -2.19 -7.48
C ILE A 368 -26.90 -3.72 -7.40
N MET A 369 -27.48 -4.48 -8.33
CA MET A 369 -27.39 -5.94 -8.34
C MET A 369 -25.96 -6.41 -8.62
N GLU A 370 -25.29 -5.78 -9.58
CA GLU A 370 -23.87 -6.04 -9.89
C GLU A 370 -23.00 -5.73 -8.66
N ALA A 371 -23.18 -4.57 -8.05
CA ALA A 371 -22.43 -4.18 -6.86
C ALA A 371 -22.68 -5.14 -5.68
N PHE A 372 -23.92 -5.57 -5.46
CA PHE A 372 -24.28 -6.45 -4.35
C PHE A 372 -23.78 -7.87 -4.55
N GLY A 373 -23.79 -8.39 -5.78
CA GLY A 373 -23.20 -9.68 -6.11
C GLY A 373 -21.72 -9.75 -5.74
N ILE A 374 -20.97 -8.67 -5.97
CA ILE A 374 -19.56 -8.56 -5.55
C ILE A 374 -19.46 -8.35 -4.04
N LEU A 375 -20.19 -7.37 -3.47
CA LEU A 375 -20.11 -6.98 -2.07
C LEU A 375 -20.39 -8.14 -1.10
N PHE A 376 -21.33 -9.00 -1.44
CA PHE A 376 -21.80 -10.12 -0.62
C PHE A 376 -21.33 -11.49 -1.12
N ALA A 377 -20.19 -11.54 -1.81
CA ALA A 377 -19.50 -12.78 -2.17
C ALA A 377 -19.41 -13.76 -0.99
N GLU A 378 -19.25 -15.05 -1.28
CA GLU A 378 -19.44 -16.15 -0.34
C GLU A 378 -18.73 -15.94 1.02
N ASN A 379 -17.45 -15.53 0.98
CA ASN A 379 -16.59 -15.32 2.15
C ASN A 379 -16.82 -13.98 2.88
N VAL A 380 -17.74 -13.13 2.41
CA VAL A 380 -17.95 -11.75 2.91
C VAL A 380 -19.21 -11.62 3.76
N LYS A 381 -19.11 -10.83 4.84
CA LYS A 381 -20.26 -10.33 5.62
C LYS A 381 -20.07 -8.87 5.99
N LEU A 382 -21.17 -8.14 6.12
CA LEU A 382 -21.23 -6.82 6.75
C LEU A 382 -21.58 -6.95 8.22
N TYR A 383 -20.78 -6.34 9.07
CA TYR A 383 -21.04 -6.17 10.49
C TYR A 383 -21.58 -4.77 10.74
N ILE A 384 -22.82 -4.68 11.22
CA ILE A 384 -23.52 -3.42 11.36
C ILE A 384 -23.40 -2.92 12.80
N TYR A 385 -22.70 -1.80 12.96
CA TYR A 385 -22.68 -1.08 14.23
C TYR A 385 -23.98 -0.28 14.39
N PRO A 386 -24.79 -0.56 15.43
CA PRO A 386 -26.09 0.06 15.61
C PRO A 386 -26.00 1.53 16.01
N LEU A 387 -27.04 2.28 15.69
CA LEU A 387 -27.19 3.69 16.02
C LEU A 387 -28.42 3.87 16.92
N ILE A 388 -28.31 4.66 17.99
CA ILE A 388 -29.50 5.17 18.67
C ILE A 388 -29.88 6.49 18.03
N ASP A 389 -31.11 6.57 17.55
CA ASP A 389 -31.71 7.76 16.98
C ASP A 389 -33.10 7.94 17.61
N ASN A 390 -33.37 9.12 18.19
CA ASN A 390 -34.62 9.42 18.90
C ASN A 390 -35.05 8.34 19.92
N LYS A 391 -34.10 7.89 20.76
CA LYS A 391 -34.30 6.80 21.75
C LYS A 391 -34.65 5.43 21.16
N ARG A 392 -34.63 5.27 19.84
CA ARG A 392 -34.85 4.00 19.15
C ARG A 392 -33.53 3.42 18.66
N LEU A 393 -33.33 2.12 18.91
CA LEU A 393 -32.18 1.40 18.39
C LEU A 393 -32.41 1.06 16.92
N GLN A 394 -31.59 1.61 16.06
CA GLN A 394 -31.51 1.27 14.65
C GLN A 394 -30.40 0.24 14.46
N THR A 395 -30.70 -0.84 13.76
CA THR A 395 -29.76 -1.90 13.39
C THR A 395 -29.89 -2.22 11.90
N GLY A 396 -29.03 -3.07 11.36
CA GLY A 396 -29.14 -3.55 9.99
C GLY A 396 -30.44 -4.31 9.77
N LYS A 397 -30.83 -5.20 10.68
CA LYS A 397 -32.09 -5.95 10.57
C LYS A 397 -33.35 -5.07 10.58
N LEU A 398 -33.27 -3.88 11.19
CA LEU A 398 -34.38 -2.93 11.29
C LEU A 398 -34.33 -1.81 10.25
N LEU A 399 -33.41 -1.87 9.30
CA LEU A 399 -33.27 -0.83 8.29
C LEU A 399 -34.47 -0.84 7.34
N ASN A 400 -35.15 0.31 7.22
CA ASN A 400 -36.14 0.51 6.18
C ASN A 400 -35.45 0.70 4.83
N VAL A 401 -35.80 -0.14 3.86
CA VAL A 401 -35.27 -0.12 2.48
C VAL A 401 -36.43 0.09 1.50
N ASP A 402 -36.11 0.58 0.30
CA ASP A 402 -37.10 0.77 -0.76
C ASP A 402 -37.77 -0.58 -1.14
N GLU A 403 -39.04 -0.54 -1.56
CA GLU A 403 -39.86 -1.74 -1.80
C GLU A 403 -39.21 -2.73 -2.78
N ASP A 404 -38.57 -2.20 -3.81
CA ASP A 404 -37.88 -2.97 -4.85
C ASP A 404 -36.56 -3.60 -4.38
N MET A 405 -36.04 -3.20 -3.22
CA MET A 405 -34.85 -3.75 -2.57
C MET A 405 -35.21 -4.70 -1.42
N PHE A 406 -36.47 -4.73 -0.98
CA PHE A 406 -36.91 -5.45 0.22
C PHE A 406 -36.52 -6.92 0.20
N TYR A 407 -36.90 -7.67 -0.84
CA TYR A 407 -36.64 -9.11 -0.90
C TYR A 407 -35.15 -9.45 -1.00
N LEU A 408 -34.37 -8.65 -1.73
CA LEU A 408 -32.91 -8.81 -1.78
C LEU A 408 -32.29 -8.57 -0.41
N TYR A 409 -32.73 -7.52 0.29
CA TYR A 409 -32.21 -7.19 1.62
C TYR A 409 -32.56 -8.27 2.65
N GLN A 410 -33.80 -8.79 2.63
CA GLN A 410 -34.22 -9.90 3.48
C GLN A 410 -33.42 -11.17 3.19
N HIS A 411 -33.15 -11.47 1.92
CA HIS A 411 -32.27 -12.58 1.55
C HIS A 411 -30.87 -12.43 2.18
N LEU A 412 -30.29 -11.23 2.16
CA LEU A 412 -28.98 -10.97 2.77
C LEU A 412 -29.00 -11.14 4.30
N ILE A 413 -30.06 -10.69 4.98
CA ILE A 413 -30.22 -10.89 6.42
C ILE A 413 -30.36 -12.38 6.75
N ASN A 414 -31.23 -13.10 6.04
CA ASN A 414 -31.54 -14.51 6.30
C ASN A 414 -30.34 -15.44 6.03
N ASN A 415 -29.39 -15.02 5.18
CA ASN A 415 -28.16 -15.75 4.89
C ASN A 415 -26.95 -15.24 5.70
N ASP A 416 -27.19 -14.50 6.80
CA ASP A 416 -26.17 -13.92 7.66
C ASP A 416 -25.11 -13.07 6.92
N LYS A 417 -25.48 -12.46 5.80
CA LYS A 417 -24.62 -11.53 5.06
C LYS A 417 -24.60 -10.15 5.71
N ILE A 418 -25.66 -9.81 6.44
CA ILE A 418 -25.76 -8.60 7.26
C ILE A 418 -25.97 -9.04 8.71
N VAL A 419 -25.00 -8.76 9.56
CA VAL A 419 -24.98 -9.20 10.96
C VAL A 419 -24.86 -7.98 11.87
N ASP A 420 -25.81 -7.81 12.78
CA ASP A 420 -25.78 -6.73 13.77
C ASP A 420 -24.74 -7.00 14.85
N LEU A 421 -23.94 -5.98 15.19
CA LEU A 421 -23.01 -6.04 16.32
C LEU A 421 -23.77 -5.91 17.64
N GLU A 422 -23.65 -6.93 18.49
CA GLU A 422 -24.31 -7.01 19.79
C GLU A 422 -23.41 -6.48 20.92
N ASN A 423 -24.02 -6.18 22.07
CA ASN A 423 -23.32 -5.76 23.29
C ASN A 423 -22.43 -4.53 23.10
N VAL A 424 -22.86 -3.63 22.21
CA VAL A 424 -22.23 -2.31 22.05
C VAL A 424 -22.41 -1.48 23.31
N ASN A 425 -21.42 -0.64 23.60
CA ASN A 425 -21.48 0.26 24.72
C ASN A 425 -22.33 1.49 24.38
N ARG A 426 -23.58 1.47 24.86
CA ARG A 426 -24.54 2.56 24.63
C ARG A 426 -24.07 3.93 25.13
N ARG A 427 -23.15 3.99 26.11
CA ARG A 427 -22.61 5.26 26.63
C ARG A 427 -21.78 6.02 25.61
N TRP A 428 -21.25 5.33 24.60
CA TRP A 428 -20.41 5.95 23.57
C TRP A 428 -21.21 6.33 22.33
N GLN A 429 -22.48 5.93 22.24
CA GLN A 429 -23.35 6.33 21.14
C GLN A 429 -23.59 7.85 21.20
N GLY A 430 -23.53 8.51 20.03
CA GLY A 430 -23.59 9.98 19.92
C GLY A 430 -22.24 10.69 20.02
N ILE A 431 -21.12 9.97 20.19
CA ILE A 431 -19.79 10.56 20.03
C ILE A 431 -19.45 10.61 18.53
N PHE A 432 -19.37 11.81 17.97
CA PHE A 432 -18.96 12.02 16.59
C PHE A 432 -17.51 12.51 16.51
N ALA A 433 -16.68 11.85 15.70
CA ALA A 433 -15.27 12.21 15.56
C ALA A 433 -15.06 13.66 15.08
N ARG A 434 -15.97 14.18 14.26
CA ARG A 434 -15.93 15.58 13.79
C ARG A 434 -16.14 16.58 14.93
N GLU A 435 -17.04 16.30 15.86
CA GLU A 435 -17.27 17.16 17.03
C GLU A 435 -16.06 17.11 17.95
N VAL A 436 -15.53 15.91 18.23
CA VAL A 436 -14.32 15.72 19.04
C VAL A 436 -13.13 16.47 18.46
N LEU A 437 -12.97 16.45 17.13
CA LEU A 437 -11.92 17.21 16.46
C LEU A 437 -12.06 18.72 16.67
N LEU A 438 -13.28 19.27 16.53
CA LEU A 438 -13.53 20.69 16.78
C LEU A 438 -13.21 21.06 18.23
N MET A 439 -13.63 20.22 19.19
CA MET A 439 -13.30 20.42 20.60
C MET A 439 -11.78 20.48 20.84
N ILE A 440 -11.00 19.60 20.19
CA ILE A 440 -9.53 19.59 20.30
C ILE A 440 -8.94 20.88 19.73
N GLN A 441 -9.41 21.32 18.56
CA GLN A 441 -8.89 22.50 17.87
C GLN A 441 -9.22 23.80 18.61
N ASN A 442 -10.36 23.83 19.30
CA ASN A 442 -10.82 24.98 20.09
C ASN A 442 -10.37 24.94 21.56
N ASN A 443 -9.60 23.92 21.97
CA ASN A 443 -9.24 23.67 23.37
C ASN A 443 -10.45 23.62 24.33
N GLU A 444 -11.58 23.09 23.84
CA GLU A 444 -12.77 22.87 24.66
C GLU A 444 -12.52 21.72 25.66
N GLU A 445 -13.12 21.77 26.85
CA GLU A 445 -12.96 20.68 27.83
C GLU A 445 -13.83 19.45 27.48
N GLY A 446 -13.42 18.27 27.95
CA GLY A 446 -14.23 17.05 27.94
C GLY A 446 -14.10 16.18 26.68
N TRP A 447 -13.24 16.54 25.71
CA TRP A 447 -12.95 15.65 24.57
C TRP A 447 -12.14 14.43 24.99
N GLU A 448 -11.34 14.51 26.05
CA GLU A 448 -10.54 13.41 26.57
C GLU A 448 -11.42 12.26 27.08
N GLU A 449 -12.62 12.56 27.55
CA GLU A 449 -13.61 11.57 28.00
C GLU A 449 -14.28 10.82 26.85
N LYS A 450 -14.07 11.27 25.60
CA LYS A 450 -14.67 10.68 24.40
C LYS A 450 -13.73 9.69 23.69
N MET A 451 -12.55 9.43 24.23
CA MET A 451 -11.56 8.48 23.69
C MET A 451 -10.72 7.80 24.78
N PRO A 452 -10.03 6.68 24.48
CA PRO A 452 -9.10 6.05 25.42
C PRO A 452 -8.05 7.03 25.97
N LYS A 453 -7.79 6.95 27.29
CA LYS A 453 -6.83 7.84 27.98
C LYS A 453 -5.44 7.88 27.30
N LEU A 454 -4.96 6.73 26.81
CA LEU A 454 -3.68 6.64 26.10
C LEU A 454 -3.64 7.58 24.87
N ILE A 455 -4.73 7.62 24.10
CA ILE A 455 -4.84 8.44 22.90
C ILE A 455 -4.89 9.91 23.26
N SER A 456 -5.70 10.30 24.25
CA SER A 456 -5.74 11.69 24.71
C SER A 456 -4.37 12.20 25.18
N LYS A 457 -3.59 11.35 25.87
CA LYS A 457 -2.21 11.67 26.27
C LYS A 457 -1.28 11.83 25.06
N GLN A 458 -1.39 10.98 24.05
CA GLN A 458 -0.60 11.09 22.82
C GLN A 458 -0.94 12.38 22.05
N ILE A 459 -2.23 12.71 21.92
CA ILE A 459 -2.67 13.94 21.26
C ILE A 459 -2.07 15.18 21.93
N LYS A 460 -2.13 15.26 23.27
CA LYS A 460 -1.51 16.36 24.02
C LYS A 460 0.00 16.38 23.88
N LYS A 461 0.67 15.26 24.14
CA LYS A 461 2.14 15.14 24.13
C LYS A 461 2.75 15.54 22.79
N TYR A 462 2.13 15.15 21.68
CA TYR A 462 2.66 15.37 20.34
C TYR A 462 1.97 16.51 19.58
N LYS A 463 1.05 17.24 20.25
CA LYS A 463 0.26 18.35 19.68
C LYS A 463 -0.43 17.96 18.37
N LEU A 464 -1.11 16.82 18.38
CA LEU A 464 -1.76 16.24 17.20
C LEU A 464 -3.12 16.90 16.94
N PHE A 465 -3.61 16.81 15.70
CA PHE A 465 -4.94 17.28 15.29
C PHE A 465 -5.24 18.76 15.58
N GLY A 466 -4.21 19.60 15.66
CA GLY A 466 -4.36 21.03 15.95
C GLY A 466 -4.47 21.36 17.44
N TYR A 467 -4.22 20.41 18.34
CA TYR A 467 -4.14 20.70 19.78
C TYR A 467 -3.04 21.73 20.07
N SER A 468 -3.37 22.74 20.87
CA SER A 468 -2.41 23.74 21.34
C SER A 468 -2.51 23.89 22.87
N ASP A 469 -1.39 24.13 23.55
CA ASP A 469 -1.38 24.33 25.02
C ASP A 469 -2.01 25.68 25.44
N SER A 470 -2.63 26.41 24.51
CA SER A 470 -3.17 27.76 24.72
C SER A 470 -4.50 27.71 25.48
N ASN A 471 -4.40 27.81 26.80
CA ASN A 471 -5.20 28.70 27.65
C ASN A 471 -4.40 29.10 28.89
#